data_AF-A0A1X7JW48-F1
#
_entry.id   AF-A0A1X7JW48-F1
#
_cell.length_a   1.000
_cell.length_b   1.000
_cell.length_c   1.000
_cell.angle_alpha   90.00
_cell.angle_beta   90.00
_cell.angle_gamma   90.00
#
_symmetry.space_group_name_H-M   'P 1'
#
loop_
_entity.id
_entity.type
_entity.pdbx_description
1 polymer ?
#
loop_
_entity_poly.entity_id
_entity_poly.type
_entity_poly.pdbx_seq_one_letter_code
_entity_poly.pdbx_strand_id
1 'polypeptide(L)'
;MQSLAYLARQPILDRDGNIFAYELLFRDSPSSDTAIIASDLQATAQVLENILNSIGLTRLVGESKAFINCSREILLDNLFGLLNTDRFVIEILEDVAVDENLIRAIQRHKSLGFELALDDFIMSNEYIHRFEPLFEYVSYVKMDLVDNSPEDIAKAAQFFKAKNIKLLAEKVEDEPTYKRCKDIGYDYFQGFYFAKPEIVTGQKIDATSAAILEIIKLLRTRPTLEVLCDEFDKHPDISANLLQFVNSDVRNKPVIESVKGAIVWVGMKHIQEWLTIMLYAHLDSRS
;
A
#
# COMPACT_ATOMS: atom_id res chain seq x y z
N MET A 1 -4.75 -1.12 -25.83
CA MET A 1 -3.31 -1.00 -26.12
C MET A 1 -2.62 -1.37 -24.82
N GLN A 2 -1.79 -2.42 -24.79
CA GLN A 2 -1.17 -2.86 -23.54
C GLN A 2 -0.06 -1.88 -23.17
N SER A 3 -0.21 -1.23 -22.03
CA SER A 3 0.80 -0.37 -21.41
C SER A 3 1.57 -1.17 -20.34
N LEU A 4 2.70 -0.64 -19.88
CA LEU A 4 3.46 -1.24 -18.79
C LEU A 4 3.11 -0.55 -17.48
N ALA A 5 2.83 -1.35 -16.46
CA ALA A 5 2.82 -0.91 -15.07
C ALA A 5 4.25 -0.94 -14.50
N TYR A 6 4.61 0.07 -13.72
CA TYR A 6 5.87 0.14 -12.99
C TYR A 6 5.59 0.25 -11.50
N LEU A 7 6.28 -0.56 -10.71
CA LEU A 7 6.28 -0.45 -9.26
C LEU A 7 7.71 -0.69 -8.79
N ALA A 8 8.21 0.18 -7.92
CA ALA A 8 9.48 -0.09 -7.26
C ALA A 8 9.23 -0.83 -5.95
N ARG A 9 10.15 -1.72 -5.59
CA ARG A 9 10.21 -2.35 -4.26
C ARG A 9 11.54 -2.05 -3.60
N GLN A 10 11.55 -1.82 -2.30
CA GLN A 10 12.78 -1.67 -1.54
C GLN A 10 12.77 -2.59 -0.31
N PRO A 11 13.82 -3.39 -0.07
CA PRO A 11 13.82 -4.32 1.05
C PRO A 11 13.95 -3.59 2.39
N ILE A 12 13.22 -4.09 3.37
CA ILE A 12 13.34 -3.77 4.79
C ILE A 12 13.98 -4.98 5.45
N LEU A 13 15.10 -4.76 6.13
CA LEU A 13 15.89 -5.82 6.76
C LEU A 13 15.67 -5.87 8.27
N ASP A 14 15.74 -7.07 8.83
CA ASP A 14 15.80 -7.27 10.29
C ASP A 14 17.21 -6.99 10.84
N ARG A 15 17.38 -7.16 12.16
CA ARG A 15 18.65 -6.97 12.86
C ARG A 15 19.76 -7.91 12.38
N ASP A 16 19.43 -9.05 11.80
CA ASP A 16 20.38 -10.05 11.32
C ASP A 16 20.70 -9.88 9.82
N GLY A 17 20.07 -8.90 9.16
CA GLY A 17 20.25 -8.59 7.74
C GLY A 17 19.40 -9.45 6.82
N ASN A 18 18.43 -10.22 7.36
CA ASN A 18 17.49 -10.97 6.55
C ASN A 18 16.37 -10.05 6.06
N ILE A 19 15.80 -10.36 4.90
CA ILE A 19 14.65 -9.64 4.36
C ILE A 19 13.44 -9.92 5.25
N PHE A 20 12.94 -8.86 5.89
CA PHE A 20 11.72 -8.88 6.69
C PHE A 20 10.49 -8.56 5.83
N ALA A 21 10.60 -7.51 5.04
CA ALA A 21 9.51 -6.98 4.21
C ALA A 21 10.07 -6.22 3.01
N TYR A 22 9.17 -5.71 2.18
CA TYR A 22 9.47 -4.70 1.18
C TYR A 22 8.51 -3.54 1.28
N GLU A 23 9.00 -2.32 1.13
CA GLU A 23 8.17 -1.17 0.80
C GLU A 23 7.87 -1.13 -0.69
N LEU A 24 6.61 -0.87 -1.04
CA LEU A 24 6.15 -0.75 -2.42
C LEU A 24 5.91 0.72 -2.77
N LEU A 25 6.63 1.19 -3.77
CA LEU A 25 6.67 2.59 -4.16
C LEU A 25 6.14 2.76 -5.59
N PHE A 26 5.26 3.74 -5.78
CA PHE A 26 4.80 4.12 -7.12
C PHE A 26 5.98 4.60 -8.00
N ARG A 27 5.95 4.27 -9.28
CA ARG A 27 6.85 4.80 -10.31
C ARG A 27 6.07 5.12 -11.58
N ASP A 28 6.32 6.31 -12.13
CA ASP A 28 5.70 6.78 -13.37
C ASP A 28 6.45 6.30 -14.64
N SER A 29 7.71 5.87 -14.49
CA SER A 29 8.60 5.53 -15.59
C SER A 29 9.72 4.58 -15.16
N PRO A 30 10.35 3.85 -16.10
CA PRO A 30 11.41 2.90 -15.78
C PRO A 30 12.77 3.55 -15.47
N SER A 31 12.94 4.85 -15.74
CA SER A 31 14.22 5.56 -15.62
C SER A 31 14.26 6.58 -14.49
N SER A 32 13.17 6.75 -13.74
CA SER A 32 13.12 7.75 -12.68
C SER A 32 13.42 7.13 -11.32
N ASP A 33 14.45 7.64 -10.65
CA ASP A 33 14.79 7.26 -9.28
C ASP A 33 13.68 7.66 -8.29
N THR A 34 12.92 8.72 -8.62
CA THR A 34 11.78 9.27 -7.87
C THR A 34 10.54 9.35 -8.77
N ALA A 35 9.33 9.25 -8.21
CA ALA A 35 8.11 9.51 -8.98
C ALA A 35 7.67 10.97 -8.84
N ILE A 36 7.11 11.57 -9.90
CA ILE A 36 6.35 12.81 -9.75
C ILE A 36 4.98 12.43 -9.19
N ILE A 37 4.79 12.60 -7.88
CA ILE A 37 3.52 12.32 -7.22
C ILE A 37 2.62 13.55 -7.36
N ALA A 38 1.59 13.44 -8.21
CA ALA A 38 0.60 14.50 -8.35
C ALA A 38 -0.42 14.51 -7.19
N SER A 39 -0.66 13.34 -6.59
CA SER A 39 -1.60 13.14 -5.48
C SER A 39 -1.29 11.82 -4.77
N ASP A 40 -1.23 11.83 -3.43
CA ASP A 40 -1.01 10.62 -2.64
C ASP A 40 -2.14 9.61 -2.81
N LEU A 41 -3.39 10.10 -2.94
CA LEU A 41 -4.54 9.28 -3.27
C LEU A 41 -4.31 8.49 -4.57
N GLN A 42 -3.87 9.18 -5.62
CA GLN A 42 -3.60 8.54 -6.90
C GLN A 42 -2.41 7.58 -6.82
N ALA A 43 -1.33 7.97 -6.14
CA ALA A 43 -0.14 7.13 -5.98
C ALA A 43 -0.48 5.83 -5.24
N THR A 44 -1.13 5.91 -4.07
CA THR A 44 -1.57 4.72 -3.34
C THR A 44 -2.52 3.87 -4.20
N ALA A 45 -3.50 4.48 -4.88
CA ALA A 45 -4.43 3.74 -5.73
C ALA A 45 -3.72 3.03 -6.91
N GLN A 46 -2.71 3.65 -7.52
CA GLN A 46 -1.90 3.04 -8.58
C GLN A 46 -1.02 1.90 -8.06
N VAL A 47 -0.47 2.01 -6.85
CA VAL A 47 0.22 0.89 -6.19
C VAL A 47 -0.74 -0.29 -6.04
N LEU A 48 -1.94 -0.05 -5.48
CA LEU A 48 -2.96 -1.09 -5.30
C LEU A 48 -3.43 -1.68 -6.64
N GLU A 49 -3.73 -0.86 -7.64
CA GLU A 49 -4.12 -1.32 -8.99
C GLU A 49 -3.02 -2.21 -9.59
N ASN A 50 -1.76 -1.81 -9.50
CA ASN A 50 -0.64 -2.56 -10.05
C ASN A 50 -0.42 -3.90 -9.32
N ILE A 51 -0.62 -3.93 -8.00
CA ILE A 51 -0.56 -5.17 -7.22
C ILE A 51 -1.70 -6.11 -7.62
N LEU A 52 -2.92 -5.59 -7.70
CA LEU A 52 -4.13 -6.39 -7.92
C LEU A 52 -4.22 -6.89 -9.37
N ASN A 53 -4.00 -6.02 -10.36
CA ASN A 53 -4.31 -6.31 -11.76
C ASN A 53 -3.08 -6.61 -12.62
N SER A 54 -1.92 -6.00 -12.34
CA SER A 54 -0.82 -5.93 -13.32
C SER A 54 0.38 -6.83 -13.01
N ILE A 55 0.78 -6.92 -11.74
CA ILE A 55 2.05 -7.56 -11.33
C ILE A 55 1.81 -8.75 -10.40
N GLY A 56 0.92 -8.61 -9.42
CA GLY A 56 0.69 -9.62 -8.38
C GLY A 56 1.66 -9.48 -7.19
N LEU A 57 1.12 -9.62 -5.97
CA LEU A 57 1.87 -9.46 -4.73
C LEU A 57 3.04 -10.45 -4.59
N THR A 58 2.81 -11.72 -4.94
CA THR A 58 3.82 -12.78 -4.87
C THR A 58 5.06 -12.44 -5.71
N ARG A 59 4.88 -11.84 -6.89
CA ARG A 59 5.99 -11.44 -7.75
C ARG A 59 6.76 -10.24 -7.19
N LEU A 60 6.06 -9.36 -6.48
CA LEU A 60 6.64 -8.17 -5.87
C LEU A 60 7.44 -8.48 -4.60
N VAL A 61 6.92 -9.30 -3.69
CA VAL A 61 7.51 -9.44 -2.35
C VAL A 61 7.74 -10.90 -1.90
N GLY A 62 7.44 -11.89 -2.76
CA GLY A 62 7.56 -13.31 -2.42
C GLY A 62 6.59 -13.71 -1.31
N GLU A 63 7.11 -14.21 -0.19
CA GLU A 63 6.36 -14.49 1.04
C GLU A 63 6.36 -13.33 2.03
N SER A 64 7.19 -12.32 1.80
CA SER A 64 7.41 -11.22 2.73
C SER A 64 6.18 -10.31 2.81
N LYS A 65 6.17 -9.45 3.82
CA LYS A 65 5.17 -8.38 3.94
C LYS A 65 5.44 -7.26 2.93
N ALA A 66 4.38 -6.57 2.52
CA ALA A 66 4.42 -5.36 1.70
C ALA A 66 3.98 -4.16 2.55
N PHE A 67 4.87 -3.19 2.68
CA PHE A 67 4.57 -1.88 3.24
C PHE A 67 4.03 -0.99 2.12
N ILE A 68 2.90 -0.34 2.38
CA ILE A 68 2.24 0.53 1.40
C ILE A 68 1.90 1.90 2.01
N ASN A 69 2.45 2.93 1.39
CA ASN A 69 2.07 4.33 1.61
C ASN A 69 0.58 4.54 1.34
N CYS A 70 -0.15 5.03 2.34
CA CYS A 70 -1.58 5.20 2.27
C CYS A 70 -2.04 6.63 2.55
N SER A 71 -2.63 7.25 1.53
CA SER A 71 -3.30 8.53 1.69
C SER A 71 -4.45 8.46 2.70
N ARG A 72 -4.78 9.62 3.27
CA ARG A 72 -5.90 9.81 4.19
C ARG A 72 -7.23 9.31 3.61
N GLU A 73 -7.51 9.66 2.37
CA GLU A 73 -8.77 9.36 1.68
C GLU A 73 -8.99 7.85 1.59
N ILE A 74 -7.95 7.08 1.25
CA ILE A 74 -8.03 5.62 1.16
C ILE A 74 -8.22 4.98 2.54
N LEU A 75 -7.56 5.50 3.58
CA LEU A 75 -7.79 5.05 4.96
C LEU A 75 -9.27 5.20 5.35
N LEU A 76 -9.88 6.33 4.99
CA LEU A 76 -11.28 6.63 5.30
C LEU A 76 -12.26 5.78 4.48
N ASP A 77 -12.01 5.62 3.17
CA ASP A 77 -12.88 4.90 2.22
C ASP A 77 -12.87 3.37 2.39
N ASN A 78 -11.95 2.84 3.19
CA ASN A 78 -11.91 1.41 3.55
C ASN A 78 -11.72 0.47 2.35
N LEU A 79 -10.85 0.84 1.41
CA LEU A 79 -10.60 0.09 0.17
C LEU A 79 -9.69 -1.14 0.35
N PHE A 80 -9.41 -1.53 1.59
CA PHE A 80 -8.50 -2.64 1.91
C PHE A 80 -9.19 -4.01 2.11
N GLY A 81 -10.51 -4.10 1.89
CA GLY A 81 -11.23 -5.38 2.03
C GLY A 81 -10.75 -6.48 1.08
N LEU A 82 -10.06 -6.11 0.01
CA LEU A 82 -9.46 -7.01 -0.99
C LEU A 82 -8.07 -7.53 -0.59
N LEU A 83 -7.42 -6.92 0.41
CA LEU A 83 -6.04 -7.22 0.74
C LEU A 83 -5.93 -8.31 1.81
N ASN A 84 -4.88 -9.11 1.72
CA ASN A 84 -4.54 -10.08 2.76
C ASN A 84 -3.85 -9.36 3.93
N THR A 85 -4.56 -9.21 5.05
CA THR A 85 -4.09 -8.50 6.25
C THR A 85 -2.73 -8.97 6.77
N ASP A 86 -2.41 -10.25 6.61
CA ASP A 86 -1.13 -10.83 7.10
C ASP A 86 0.07 -10.43 6.23
N ARG A 87 -0.19 -9.95 5.01
CA ARG A 87 0.80 -9.65 3.99
C ARG A 87 1.01 -8.16 3.76
N PHE A 88 0.18 -7.30 4.36
CA PHE A 88 0.24 -5.85 4.17
C PHE A 88 0.44 -5.12 5.50
N VAL A 89 1.33 -4.13 5.47
CA VAL A 89 1.48 -3.11 6.50
C VAL A 89 1.08 -1.78 5.88
N ILE A 90 0.12 -1.09 6.50
CA ILE A 90 -0.37 0.20 6.00
C ILE A 90 0.45 1.32 6.64
N GLU A 91 1.12 2.11 5.82
CA GLU A 91 1.88 3.29 6.25
C GLU A 91 0.98 4.52 6.24
N ILE A 92 0.88 5.17 7.40
CA ILE A 92 0.17 6.43 7.59
C ILE A 92 1.19 7.54 7.38
N LEU A 93 0.96 8.37 6.35
CA LEU A 93 1.88 9.44 5.96
C LEU A 93 2.00 10.51 7.07
N GLU A 94 3.14 11.18 7.08
CA GLU A 94 3.57 12.15 8.08
C GLU A 94 2.78 13.46 8.04
N ASP A 95 2.15 13.78 6.92
CA ASP A 95 1.38 15.01 6.70
C ASP A 95 -0.12 14.86 7.03
N VAL A 96 -0.57 13.63 7.33
CA VAL A 96 -1.98 13.32 7.54
C VAL A 96 -2.52 14.03 8.79
N ALA A 97 -3.65 14.71 8.64
CA ALA A 97 -4.36 15.34 9.76
C ALA A 97 -4.97 14.28 10.70
N VAL A 98 -4.54 14.22 11.96
CA VAL A 98 -5.11 13.27 12.93
C VAL A 98 -6.39 13.84 13.55
N ASP A 99 -7.54 13.40 13.06
CA ASP A 99 -8.86 13.70 13.62
C ASP A 99 -9.59 12.43 14.05
N GLU A 100 -10.78 12.57 14.64
CA GLU A 100 -11.55 11.41 15.09
C GLU A 100 -11.95 10.45 13.96
N ASN A 101 -12.13 10.96 12.73
CA ASN A 101 -12.48 10.12 11.59
C ASN A 101 -11.31 9.20 11.22
N LEU A 102 -10.09 9.75 11.21
CA LEU A 102 -8.89 8.96 11.00
C LEU A 102 -8.71 7.93 12.10
N ILE A 103 -8.81 8.32 13.37
CA ILE A 103 -8.65 7.41 14.50
C ILE A 103 -9.63 6.23 14.38
N ARG A 104 -10.91 6.50 14.06
CA ARG A 104 -11.91 5.44 13.82
C ARG A 104 -11.55 4.54 12.63
N ALA A 105 -11.00 5.10 11.56
CA ALA A 105 -10.54 4.33 10.42
C ALA A 105 -9.35 3.42 10.79
N ILE A 106 -8.35 3.94 11.51
CA ILE A 106 -7.20 3.18 11.99
C ILE A 106 -7.63 2.05 12.93
N GLN A 107 -8.53 2.32 13.87
CA GLN A 107 -9.13 1.29 14.75
C GLN A 107 -9.79 0.17 13.96
N ARG A 108 -10.53 0.52 12.90
CA ARG A 108 -11.19 -0.45 12.03
C ARG A 108 -10.18 -1.29 11.26
N HIS A 109 -9.15 -0.69 10.67
CA HIS A 109 -8.10 -1.45 9.97
C HIS A 109 -7.35 -2.38 10.93
N LYS A 110 -7.06 -1.91 12.15
CA LYS A 110 -6.47 -2.74 13.19
C LYS A 110 -7.36 -3.92 13.58
N SER A 111 -8.67 -3.72 13.70
CA SER A 111 -9.61 -4.79 14.04
C SER A 111 -9.84 -5.80 12.93
N LEU A 112 -9.59 -5.42 11.67
CA LEU A 112 -9.52 -6.34 10.53
C LEU A 112 -8.25 -7.19 10.53
N GLY A 113 -7.23 -6.81 11.31
CA GLY A 113 -5.97 -7.55 11.44
C GLY A 113 -4.78 -6.89 10.75
N PHE A 114 -4.93 -5.70 10.16
CA PHE A 114 -3.79 -5.00 9.57
C PHE A 114 -2.78 -4.57 10.64
N GLU A 115 -1.51 -4.69 10.28
CA GLU A 115 -0.46 -3.93 10.93
C GLU A 115 -0.37 -2.54 10.30
N LEU A 116 0.02 -1.57 11.12
CA LEU A 116 0.05 -0.15 10.77
C LEU A 116 1.42 0.43 11.11
N ALA A 117 1.90 1.36 10.30
CA ALA A 117 3.15 2.07 10.50
C ALA A 117 2.90 3.58 10.45
N LEU A 118 3.65 4.37 11.22
CA LEU A 118 3.81 5.81 10.97
C LEU A 118 5.03 6.01 10.08
N ASP A 119 4.86 6.75 8.99
CA ASP A 119 5.92 7.06 8.03
C ASP A 119 6.69 8.34 8.39
N ASP A 120 7.95 8.44 7.95
CA ASP A 120 8.85 9.61 8.09
C ASP A 120 8.72 10.36 9.44
N PHE A 121 8.73 9.62 10.56
CA PHE A 121 8.43 10.17 11.88
C PHE A 121 9.57 11.04 12.41
N ILE A 122 9.25 12.29 12.78
CA ILE A 122 10.16 13.22 13.44
C ILE A 122 9.90 13.21 14.94
N MET A 123 10.94 12.97 15.75
CA MET A 123 10.86 12.93 17.21
C MET A 123 10.82 14.34 17.82
N SER A 124 9.71 15.04 17.59
CA SER A 124 9.42 16.35 18.15
C SER A 124 8.18 16.31 19.05
N ASN A 125 8.03 17.28 19.95
CA ASN A 125 6.83 17.37 20.78
C ASN A 125 5.55 17.55 19.95
N GLU A 126 5.65 18.24 18.82
CA GLU A 126 4.53 18.45 17.89
C GLU A 126 4.07 17.13 17.26
N TYR A 127 5.01 16.36 16.69
CA TYR A 127 4.70 15.05 16.09
C TYR A 127 4.19 14.06 17.12
N ILE A 128 4.84 14.00 18.30
CA ILE A 128 4.38 13.15 19.39
C ILE A 128 2.94 13.50 19.76
N HIS A 129 2.63 14.78 19.98
CA HIS A 129 1.27 15.19 20.36
C HIS A 129 0.25 14.89 19.27
N ARG A 130 0.59 15.14 18.00
CA ARG A 130 -0.27 14.89 16.85
C ARG A 130 -0.61 13.40 16.68
N PHE A 131 0.39 12.52 16.81
CA PHE A 131 0.23 11.09 16.53
C PHE A 131 0.02 10.21 17.76
N GLU A 132 0.10 10.76 18.98
CA GLU A 132 -0.15 10.03 20.23
C GLU A 132 -1.45 9.22 20.22
N PRO A 133 -2.59 9.73 19.70
CA PRO A 133 -3.83 8.96 19.62
C PRO A 133 -3.74 7.68 18.75
N LEU A 134 -2.71 7.56 17.91
CA LEU A 134 -2.52 6.41 17.02
C LEU A 134 -1.56 5.36 17.58
N PHE A 135 -0.76 5.70 18.61
CA PHE A 135 0.32 4.84 19.11
C PHE A 135 -0.15 3.47 19.60
N GLU A 136 -1.36 3.36 20.15
CA GLU A 136 -1.89 2.06 20.59
C GLU A 136 -2.27 1.12 19.42
N TYR A 137 -2.42 1.65 18.20
CA TYR A 137 -2.85 0.90 17.02
C TYR A 137 -1.68 0.57 16.08
N VAL A 138 -0.61 1.37 16.11
CA VAL A 138 0.55 1.20 15.23
C VAL A 138 1.50 0.13 15.75
N SER A 139 2.04 -0.64 14.82
CA SER A 139 2.99 -1.74 15.08
C SER A 139 4.43 -1.29 14.81
N TYR A 140 4.60 -0.34 13.88
CA TYR A 140 5.90 0.21 13.50
C TYR A 140 5.88 1.74 13.52
N VAL A 141 7.05 2.32 13.77
CA VAL A 141 7.34 3.73 13.49
C VAL A 141 8.61 3.75 12.65
N LYS A 142 8.50 4.35 11.47
CA LYS A 142 9.61 4.57 10.55
C LYS A 142 10.23 5.92 10.90
N MET A 143 11.51 5.90 11.23
CA MET A 143 12.25 7.08 11.68
C MET A 143 13.16 7.56 10.58
N ASP A 144 12.94 8.79 10.14
CA ASP A 144 13.84 9.48 9.23
C ASP A 144 15.17 9.80 9.95
N LEU A 145 16.29 9.24 9.49
CA LEU A 145 17.59 9.50 10.10
C LEU A 145 18.25 10.82 9.67
N VAL A 146 17.77 11.44 8.59
CA VAL A 146 18.23 12.72 8.05
C VAL A 146 17.56 13.88 8.78
N ASP A 147 16.25 13.79 9.00
CA ASP A 147 15.45 14.86 9.61
C ASP A 147 15.41 14.81 11.14
N ASN A 148 15.99 13.77 11.75
CA ASN A 148 16.15 13.66 13.21
C ASN A 148 17.59 13.87 13.66
N SER A 149 17.78 14.55 14.78
CA SER A 149 19.10 14.64 15.43
C SER A 149 19.56 13.29 15.99
N PRO A 150 20.88 13.05 16.15
CA PRO A 150 21.38 11.83 16.80
C PRO A 150 20.79 11.59 18.20
N GLU A 151 20.57 12.66 18.97
CA GLU A 151 19.92 12.61 20.29
C GLU A 151 18.47 12.15 20.19
N ASP A 152 17.74 12.66 19.20
CA ASP A 152 16.35 12.33 18.95
C ASP A 152 16.17 10.88 18.49
N ILE A 153 17.06 10.39 17.62
CA ILE A 153 17.13 8.98 17.20
C ILE A 153 17.34 8.06 18.42
N ALA A 154 18.26 8.42 19.32
CA ALA A 154 18.49 7.65 20.54
C ALA A 154 17.29 7.70 21.52
N LYS A 155 16.63 8.85 21.62
CA LYS A 155 15.44 9.05 22.45
C LYS A 155 14.24 8.24 21.94
N ALA A 156 14.04 8.21 20.62
CA ALA A 156 12.97 7.44 19.97
C ALA A 156 13.05 5.95 20.33
N ALA A 157 14.26 5.38 20.33
CA ALA A 157 14.50 3.99 20.73
C ALA A 157 13.93 3.64 22.10
N GLN A 158 14.15 4.49 23.10
CA GLN A 158 13.62 4.27 24.46
C GLN A 158 12.12 4.54 24.52
N PHE A 159 11.66 5.61 23.87
CA PHE A 159 10.27 6.06 23.90
C PHE A 159 9.31 5.02 23.30
N PHE A 160 9.60 4.51 22.10
CA PHE A 160 8.72 3.58 21.39
C PHE A 160 8.84 2.14 21.91
N LYS A 161 10.02 1.74 22.41
CA LYS A 161 10.18 0.47 23.11
C LYS A 161 9.28 0.37 24.34
N ALA A 162 9.14 1.46 25.11
CA ALA A 162 8.24 1.50 26.27
C ALA A 162 6.75 1.34 25.88
N LYS A 163 6.41 1.60 24.62
CA LYS A 163 5.05 1.44 24.04
C LYS A 163 4.87 0.11 23.29
N ASN A 164 5.90 -0.75 23.27
CA ASN A 164 5.92 -1.98 22.48
C ASN A 164 5.73 -1.75 20.97
N ILE A 165 6.23 -0.62 20.47
CA ILE A 165 6.20 -0.27 19.04
C ILE A 165 7.58 -0.53 18.47
N LYS A 166 7.63 -1.19 17.30
CA LYS A 166 8.87 -1.53 16.60
C LYS A 166 9.41 -0.35 15.83
N LEU A 167 10.72 -0.18 15.83
CA LEU A 167 11.36 0.92 15.11
C LEU A 167 12.03 0.44 13.84
N LEU A 168 11.76 1.16 12.75
CA LEU A 168 12.39 1.00 11.45
C LEU A 168 13.24 2.25 11.19
N ALA A 169 14.54 2.07 10.96
CA ALA A 169 15.45 3.16 10.61
C ALA A 169 15.48 3.33 9.09
N GLU A 170 15.12 4.51 8.60
CA GLU A 170 15.09 4.81 7.17
C GLU A 170 16.27 5.64 6.70
N LYS A 171 16.48 5.72 5.38
CA LYS A 171 17.53 6.52 4.77
C LYS A 171 18.93 6.16 5.34
N VAL A 172 19.14 4.87 5.64
CA VAL A 172 20.45 4.34 6.06
C VAL A 172 21.42 4.31 4.87
N GLU A 173 22.42 5.17 4.88
CA GLU A 173 23.38 5.32 3.77
C GLU A 173 24.75 4.67 4.01
N ASP A 174 25.09 4.33 5.25
CA ASP A 174 26.37 3.74 5.59
C ASP A 174 26.34 2.73 6.77
N GLU A 175 27.39 1.91 6.84
CA GLU A 175 27.57 0.89 7.87
C GLU A 175 27.66 1.47 9.30
N PRO A 176 28.39 2.58 9.57
CA PRO A 176 28.41 3.19 10.89
C PRO A 176 27.03 3.59 11.41
N THR A 177 26.18 4.16 10.55
CA THR A 177 24.81 4.57 10.88
C THR A 177 23.94 3.36 11.17
N TYR A 178 24.03 2.30 10.34
CA TYR A 178 23.37 1.02 10.61
C TYR A 178 23.75 0.45 11.98
N LYS A 179 25.06 0.34 12.27
CA LYS A 179 25.57 -0.18 13.55
C LYS A 179 25.07 0.62 14.74
N ARG A 180 25.13 1.95 14.65
CA ARG A 180 24.62 2.85 15.70
C ARG A 180 23.13 2.60 15.98
N CYS A 181 22.29 2.55 14.95
CA CYS A 181 20.86 2.32 15.11
C CYS A 181 20.55 0.92 15.68
N LYS A 182 21.30 -0.10 15.24
CA LYS A 182 21.21 -1.46 15.78
C LYS A 182 21.58 -1.51 17.26
N ASP A 183 22.65 -0.85 17.67
CA ASP A 183 23.14 -0.87 19.05
C ASP A 183 22.19 -0.16 20.03
N ILE A 184 21.54 0.93 19.59
CA ILE A 184 20.56 1.66 20.42
C ILE A 184 19.17 1.01 20.46
N GLY A 185 18.92 -0.02 19.64
CA GLY A 185 17.76 -0.90 19.78
C GLY A 185 16.71 -0.85 18.67
N TYR A 186 17.02 -0.31 17.49
CA TYR A 186 16.11 -0.37 16.33
C TYR A 186 15.90 -1.81 15.84
N ASP A 187 14.69 -2.13 15.39
CA ASP A 187 14.31 -3.50 15.01
C ASP A 187 14.56 -3.76 13.52
N TYR A 188 14.32 -2.76 12.66
CA TYR A 188 14.37 -2.89 11.21
C TYR A 188 15.14 -1.74 10.55
N PHE A 189 15.61 -1.97 9.32
CA PHE A 189 16.49 -1.05 8.61
C PHE A 189 16.17 -1.01 7.12
N GLN A 190 16.17 0.20 6.56
CA GLN A 190 15.95 0.46 5.15
C GLN A 190 16.84 1.62 4.70
N GLY A 191 17.40 1.52 3.50
CA GLY A 191 18.25 2.58 2.94
C GLY A 191 19.18 2.09 1.84
N PHE A 192 19.81 3.04 1.14
CA PHE A 192 20.66 2.77 -0.02
C PHE A 192 21.95 2.02 0.32
N TYR A 193 22.36 2.00 1.59
CA TYR A 193 23.42 1.13 2.07
C TYR A 193 23.15 -0.35 1.76
N PHE A 194 21.88 -0.78 1.88
CA PHE A 194 21.49 -2.16 1.66
C PHE A 194 21.11 -2.41 0.20
N ALA A 195 20.16 -1.63 -0.30
CA ALA A 195 19.67 -1.72 -1.66
C ALA A 195 18.91 -0.45 -2.05
N LYS A 196 19.09 -0.04 -3.30
CA LYS A 196 18.21 0.93 -3.94
C LYS A 196 16.88 0.28 -4.34
N PRO A 197 15.79 1.05 -4.51
CA PRO A 197 14.54 0.54 -5.03
C PRO A 197 14.72 -0.16 -6.39
N GLU A 198 14.16 -1.34 -6.54
CA GLU A 198 14.20 -2.15 -7.76
C GLU A 198 12.84 -2.04 -8.49
N ILE A 199 12.87 -1.71 -9.78
CA ILE A 199 11.65 -1.59 -10.60
C ILE A 199 11.19 -2.98 -11.07
N VAL A 200 9.93 -3.28 -10.81
CA VAL A 200 9.21 -4.47 -11.29
C VAL A 200 8.14 -4.00 -12.28
N THR A 201 8.03 -4.70 -13.41
CA THR A 201 7.10 -4.36 -14.48
C THR A 201 5.98 -5.37 -14.64
N GLY A 202 4.78 -4.89 -14.97
CA GLY A 202 3.60 -5.71 -15.24
C GLY A 202 2.90 -5.29 -16.54
N GLN A 203 2.03 -6.16 -17.05
CA GLN A 203 1.15 -5.78 -18.15
C GLN A 203 -0.07 -5.06 -17.58
N LYS A 204 -0.35 -3.86 -18.09
CA LYS A 204 -1.51 -3.06 -17.70
C LYS A 204 -2.54 -3.04 -18.83
N ILE A 205 -3.81 -3.18 -18.45
CA ILE A 205 -4.95 -3.02 -19.34
C ILE A 205 -5.64 -1.70 -18.96
N ASP A 206 -5.51 -0.70 -19.82
CA ASP A 206 -6.11 0.61 -19.56
C ASP A 206 -7.63 0.53 -19.73
N ALA A 207 -8.35 0.80 -18.64
CA ALA A 207 -9.80 0.92 -18.61
C ALA A 207 -10.22 2.39 -18.54
N THR A 208 -11.36 2.73 -19.15
CA THR A 208 -11.83 4.13 -19.11
C THR A 208 -12.55 4.45 -17.81
N SER A 209 -12.30 5.64 -17.23
CA SER A 209 -13.01 6.11 -16.04
C SER A 209 -14.53 6.19 -16.25
N ALA A 210 -14.98 6.43 -17.49
CA ALA A 210 -16.40 6.41 -17.85
C ALA A 210 -17.03 5.02 -17.67
N ALA A 211 -16.39 3.97 -18.22
CA ALA A 211 -16.85 2.59 -18.07
C ALA A 211 -16.86 2.13 -16.60
N ILE A 212 -15.81 2.47 -15.83
CA ILE A 212 -15.75 2.16 -14.40
C ILE A 212 -16.93 2.81 -13.65
N LEU A 213 -17.20 4.09 -13.92
CA LEU A 213 -18.30 4.82 -13.31
C LEU A 213 -19.68 4.24 -13.66
N GLU A 214 -19.88 3.75 -14.89
CA GLU A 214 -21.12 3.09 -15.29
C GLU A 214 -21.39 1.84 -14.45
N ILE A 215 -20.38 0.99 -14.25
CA ILE A 215 -20.52 -0.22 -13.43
C ILE A 215 -20.73 0.12 -11.96
N ILE A 216 -20.00 1.10 -11.40
CA ILE A 216 -20.21 1.56 -10.02
C ILE A 216 -21.64 2.09 -9.82
N LYS A 217 -22.16 2.88 -10.77
CA LYS A 217 -23.55 3.38 -10.72
C LYS A 217 -24.53 2.22 -10.75
N LEU A 218 -24.30 1.21 -11.59
CA LEU A 218 -25.14 0.03 -11.65
C LEU A 218 -25.15 -0.72 -10.31
N LEU A 219 -24.00 -0.98 -9.71
CA LEU A 219 -23.87 -1.68 -8.42
C LEU A 219 -24.68 -1.02 -7.29
N ARG A 220 -24.82 0.31 -7.30
CA ARG A 220 -25.65 1.05 -6.33
C ARG A 220 -27.14 0.71 -6.41
N THR A 221 -27.61 0.21 -7.54
CA THR A 221 -29.00 -0.25 -7.72
C THR A 221 -29.24 -1.66 -7.18
N ARG A 222 -28.19 -2.33 -6.66
CA ARG A 222 -28.20 -3.73 -6.20
C ARG A 222 -28.68 -4.68 -7.31
N PRO A 223 -27.96 -4.70 -8.46
CA PRO A 223 -28.35 -5.51 -9.62
C PRO A 223 -28.26 -7.00 -9.29
N THR A 224 -28.93 -7.83 -10.09
CA THR A 224 -28.67 -9.28 -10.07
C THR A 224 -27.29 -9.56 -10.65
N LEU A 225 -26.76 -10.77 -10.40
CA LEU A 225 -25.50 -11.20 -10.97
C LEU A 225 -25.55 -11.16 -12.50
N GLU A 226 -26.65 -11.59 -13.10
CA GLU A 226 -26.86 -11.59 -14.55
C GLU A 226 -26.77 -10.17 -15.13
N VAL A 227 -27.49 -9.21 -14.54
CA VAL A 227 -27.46 -7.81 -15.00
C VAL A 227 -26.07 -7.20 -14.86
N LEU A 228 -25.33 -7.56 -13.82
CA LEU A 228 -23.95 -7.11 -13.65
C LEU A 228 -23.03 -7.74 -14.69
N CYS A 229 -23.14 -9.04 -14.97
CA CYS A 229 -22.39 -9.70 -16.04
C CYS A 229 -22.67 -9.05 -17.41
N ASP A 230 -23.94 -8.78 -17.73
CA ASP A 230 -24.33 -8.12 -18.98
C ASP A 230 -23.69 -6.73 -19.12
N GLU A 231 -23.46 -6.03 -18.00
CA GLU A 231 -22.76 -4.74 -18.02
C GLU A 231 -21.26 -4.91 -18.24
N PHE A 232 -20.61 -5.86 -17.56
CA PHE A 232 -19.19 -6.18 -17.78
C PHE A 232 -18.90 -6.62 -19.23
N ASP A 233 -19.82 -7.33 -19.88
CA ASP A 233 -19.68 -7.76 -21.28
C ASP A 233 -19.62 -6.57 -22.27
N LYS A 234 -20.15 -5.40 -21.88
CA LYS A 234 -20.02 -4.16 -22.67
C LYS A 234 -18.65 -3.51 -22.56
N HIS A 235 -17.87 -3.88 -21.54
CA HIS A 235 -16.57 -3.30 -21.19
C HIS A 235 -15.47 -4.38 -21.13
N PRO A 236 -14.96 -4.87 -22.29
CA PRO A 236 -14.00 -5.98 -22.35
C PRO A 236 -12.67 -5.70 -21.62
N ASP A 237 -12.26 -4.44 -21.55
CA ASP A 237 -11.12 -3.93 -20.79
C ASP A 237 -11.27 -4.15 -19.28
N ILE A 238 -12.43 -3.81 -18.71
CA ILE A 238 -12.72 -4.04 -17.28
C ILE A 238 -12.87 -5.54 -17.02
N SER A 239 -13.53 -6.27 -17.91
CA SER A 239 -13.65 -7.74 -17.81
C SER A 239 -12.29 -8.43 -17.81
N ALA A 240 -11.37 -8.01 -18.67
CA ALA A 240 -10.01 -8.54 -18.70
C ALA A 240 -9.22 -8.19 -17.43
N ASN A 241 -9.32 -6.95 -16.93
CA ASN A 241 -8.72 -6.56 -15.65
C ASN A 241 -9.25 -7.39 -14.48
N LEU A 242 -10.57 -7.68 -14.44
CA LEU A 242 -11.17 -8.50 -13.39
C LEU A 242 -10.62 -9.94 -13.43
N LEU A 243 -10.48 -10.52 -14.63
CA LEU A 243 -9.89 -11.85 -14.79
C LEU A 243 -8.40 -11.86 -14.40
N GLN A 244 -7.65 -10.80 -14.72
CA GLN A 244 -6.27 -10.66 -14.25
C GLN A 244 -6.21 -10.56 -12.72
N PHE A 245 -7.10 -9.78 -12.12
CA PHE A 245 -7.18 -9.62 -10.67
C PHE A 245 -7.39 -10.94 -9.94
N VAL A 246 -8.43 -11.69 -10.30
CA VAL A 246 -8.75 -12.94 -9.59
C VAL A 246 -7.70 -14.03 -9.81
N ASN A 247 -6.88 -13.89 -10.84
CA ASN A 247 -5.80 -14.81 -11.19
C ASN A 247 -4.39 -14.22 -10.94
N SER A 248 -4.24 -13.14 -10.16
CA SER A 248 -2.92 -12.56 -9.89
C SER A 248 -2.14 -13.29 -8.78
N ASP A 249 -2.82 -14.09 -7.95
CA ASP A 249 -2.22 -14.87 -6.85
C ASP A 249 -2.68 -16.34 -6.87
N VAL A 250 -2.37 -17.05 -7.97
CA VAL A 250 -2.88 -18.40 -8.31
C VAL A 250 -2.19 -19.54 -7.56
N ARG A 251 -1.60 -19.32 -6.39
CA ARG A 251 -0.96 -20.44 -5.68
C ARG A 251 -2.01 -21.47 -5.25
N ASN A 252 -2.01 -22.60 -5.97
CA ASN A 252 -2.86 -23.77 -5.77
C ASN A 252 -4.37 -23.55 -5.96
N LYS A 253 -4.79 -22.67 -6.88
CA LYS A 253 -6.20 -22.42 -7.19
C LYS A 253 -6.51 -22.69 -8.68
N PRO A 254 -7.73 -23.16 -9.01
CA PRO A 254 -8.16 -23.26 -10.39
C PRO A 254 -8.24 -21.85 -11.02
N VAL A 255 -7.82 -21.74 -12.27
CA VAL A 255 -7.92 -20.49 -13.03
C VAL A 255 -9.40 -20.15 -13.23
N ILE A 256 -9.77 -18.91 -12.93
CA ILE A 256 -11.12 -18.40 -13.17
C ILE A 256 -11.15 -17.79 -14.57
N GLU A 257 -11.94 -18.39 -15.47
CA GLU A 257 -11.97 -18.01 -16.89
C GLU A 257 -13.19 -17.17 -17.28
N SER A 258 -14.14 -16.93 -16.35
CA SER A 258 -15.37 -16.19 -16.65
C SER A 258 -15.61 -15.04 -15.68
N VAL A 259 -16.16 -13.93 -16.21
CA VAL A 259 -16.59 -12.76 -15.44
C VAL A 259 -17.57 -13.17 -14.33
N LYS A 260 -18.54 -14.03 -14.66
CA LYS A 260 -19.50 -14.56 -13.67
C LYS A 260 -18.77 -15.27 -12.52
N GLY A 261 -17.81 -16.15 -12.83
CA GLY A 261 -17.00 -16.84 -11.82
C GLY A 261 -16.18 -15.87 -10.98
N ALA A 262 -15.60 -14.85 -11.59
CA ALA A 262 -14.81 -13.83 -10.92
C ALA A 262 -15.65 -12.98 -9.95
N ILE A 263 -16.84 -12.52 -10.39
CA ILE A 263 -17.77 -11.77 -9.53
C ILE A 263 -18.24 -12.62 -8.34
N VAL A 264 -18.54 -13.91 -8.55
CA VAL A 264 -18.94 -14.81 -7.47
C VAL A 264 -17.80 -15.02 -6.47
N TRP A 265 -16.57 -15.16 -6.98
CA TRP A 265 -15.38 -15.36 -6.15
C TRP A 265 -15.06 -14.13 -5.29
N VAL A 266 -15.08 -12.94 -5.89
CA VAL A 266 -14.74 -11.68 -5.23
C VAL A 266 -15.90 -11.21 -4.34
N GLY A 267 -17.13 -11.33 -4.82
CA GLY A 267 -18.33 -10.81 -4.20
C GLY A 267 -18.61 -9.34 -4.57
N MET A 268 -19.88 -8.97 -4.70
CA MET A 268 -20.31 -7.67 -5.21
C MET A 268 -19.74 -6.46 -4.44
N LYS A 269 -19.62 -6.58 -3.11
CA LYS A 269 -19.05 -5.51 -2.27
C LYS A 269 -17.59 -5.23 -2.67
N HIS A 270 -16.80 -6.28 -2.79
CA HIS A 270 -15.39 -6.20 -3.12
C HIS A 270 -15.16 -5.81 -4.59
N ILE A 271 -16.08 -6.15 -5.50
CA ILE A 271 -16.07 -5.63 -6.88
C ILE A 271 -16.20 -4.10 -6.88
N GLN A 272 -17.07 -3.55 -6.03
CA GLN A 272 -17.19 -2.09 -5.90
C GLN A 272 -15.89 -1.47 -5.36
N GLU A 273 -15.29 -2.04 -4.33
CA GLU A 273 -14.00 -1.58 -3.78
C GLU A 273 -12.90 -1.60 -4.85
N TRP A 274 -12.82 -2.69 -5.62
CA TRP A 274 -11.87 -2.86 -6.72
C TRP A 274 -12.05 -1.80 -7.82
N LEU A 275 -13.30 -1.56 -8.25
CA LEU A 275 -13.60 -0.51 -9.23
C LEU A 275 -13.28 0.89 -8.71
N THR A 276 -13.49 1.17 -7.42
CA THR A 276 -13.12 2.45 -6.80
C THR A 276 -11.62 2.66 -6.80
N ILE A 277 -10.82 1.62 -6.47
CA ILE A 277 -9.35 1.68 -6.56
C ILE A 277 -8.92 2.02 -7.99
N MET A 278 -9.47 1.32 -8.99
CA MET A 278 -9.17 1.63 -10.39
C MET A 278 -9.56 3.08 -10.71
N LEU A 279 -10.76 3.53 -10.33
CA LEU A 279 -11.20 4.90 -10.58
C LEU A 279 -10.22 5.93 -10.00
N TYR A 280 -9.74 5.74 -8.76
CA TYR A 280 -8.76 6.62 -8.11
C TYR A 280 -7.40 6.59 -8.80
N ALA A 281 -6.96 5.43 -9.29
CA ALA A 281 -5.71 5.31 -10.05
C ALA A 281 -5.76 6.11 -11.37
N HIS A 282 -6.96 6.25 -11.95
CA HIS A 282 -7.25 6.95 -13.22
C HIS A 282 -7.84 8.36 -13.05
N LEU A 283 -7.82 8.95 -11.84
CA LEU A 283 -8.18 10.36 -11.67
C LEU A 283 -7.15 11.21 -12.42
N ASP A 284 -7.60 11.89 -13.48
CA ASP A 284 -6.77 12.62 -14.42
C ASP A 284 -5.79 13.59 -13.72
N SER A 285 -4.50 13.45 -14.03
CA SER A 285 -3.48 14.49 -13.95
C SER A 285 -3.63 15.51 -15.10
N ARG A 286 -4.87 15.84 -15.47
CA ARG A 286 -5.22 16.85 -16.48
C ARG A 286 -5.91 18.02 -15.80
N SER A 287 -5.08 18.94 -15.33
CA SER A 287 -5.39 20.38 -15.30
C SER A 287 -4.22 21.12 -15.91
#